data_AF-A0A834F5K6-F1
#
_entry.id   AF-A0A834F5K6-F1
#
_cell.length_a   1.000
_cell.length_b   1.000
_cell.length_c   1.000
_cell.angle_alpha   90.00
_cell.angle_beta   90.00
_cell.angle_gamma   90.00
#
_symmetry.space_group_name_H-M   'P 1'
#
loop_
_entity.id
_entity.type
_entity.pdbx_description
1 polymer ?
#
loop_
_entity_poly.entity_id
_entity_poly.type
_entity_poly.pdbx_seq_one_letter_code
_entity_poly.pdbx_strand_id
1 'polypeptide(L)'
;MPSTQDWINSPLGVVEEKFAAAQDSPSPGWEKAVVEFFKEQLKEKSAQSLVPSLNDVPLHYLKPNSLVKFRCFIQDMFDPEFYMGAYEAVDGATHSKMLRCGKYRDVTECGVDFNSKNNVTAERQTFYCVPIPGENSWVKDISTENASGRLNV
;
A
#
# COMPACT_ATOMS: atom_id res chain seq x y z
N MET A 1 6.98 -17.36 15.72
CA MET A 1 6.36 -16.14 16.29
C MET A 1 6.04 -15.24 15.11
N PRO A 2 4.78 -14.87 14.84
CA PRO A 2 4.51 -13.93 13.75
C PRO A 2 5.00 -12.55 14.21
N SER A 3 5.75 -11.89 13.35
CA SER A 3 6.47 -10.64 13.55
C SER A 3 5.63 -9.53 14.19
N THR A 4 6.20 -8.89 15.22
CA THR A 4 5.73 -7.74 16.02
C THR A 4 5.50 -6.44 15.20
N GLN A 5 5.32 -6.53 13.89
CA GLN A 5 5.16 -5.39 12.99
C GLN A 5 3.69 -5.11 12.73
N ASP A 6 3.29 -3.87 13.02
CA ASP A 6 1.97 -3.33 12.71
C ASP A 6 1.83 -3.05 11.21
N TRP A 7 1.70 -4.12 10.43
CA TRP A 7 1.61 -4.07 8.96
C TRP A 7 0.26 -3.53 8.47
N ILE A 8 -0.76 -3.47 9.33
CA ILE A 8 -2.08 -2.91 8.99
C ILE A 8 -2.03 -1.39 9.11
N ASN A 9 -1.52 -0.85 10.23
CA ASN A 9 -1.50 0.61 10.43
C ASN A 9 -0.21 1.28 9.94
N SER A 10 0.79 0.50 9.52
CA SER A 10 2.06 0.98 8.94
C SER A 10 2.61 0.04 7.85
N PRO A 11 1.84 -0.26 6.78
CA PRO A 11 2.29 -1.09 5.67
C PRO A 11 3.52 -0.54 4.96
N LEU A 12 3.65 0.79 4.86
CA LEU A 12 4.80 1.44 4.22
C LEU A 12 6.12 1.11 4.93
N GLY A 13 6.11 0.90 6.25
CA GLY A 13 7.31 0.46 6.97
C GLY A 13 7.82 -0.90 6.51
N VAL A 14 6.92 -1.83 6.19
CA VAL A 14 7.27 -3.14 5.62
C VAL A 14 7.87 -2.98 4.23
N VAL A 15 7.26 -2.12 3.40
CA VAL A 15 7.76 -1.81 2.05
C VAL A 15 9.19 -1.26 2.11
N GLU A 16 9.44 -0.27 2.98
CA GLU A 16 10.77 0.32 3.17
C GLU A 16 11.78 -0.69 3.69
N GLU A 17 11.40 -1.56 4.63
CA GLU A 17 12.30 -2.61 5.14
C GLU A 17 12.71 -3.58 4.02
N LYS A 18 11.74 -4.08 3.23
CA LYS A 18 12.04 -5.00 2.13
C LYS A 18 12.83 -4.31 1.02
N PHE A 19 12.56 -3.03 0.78
CA PHE A 19 13.35 -2.22 -0.15
C PHE A 19 14.80 -2.05 0.34
N ALA A 20 15.00 -1.67 1.60
CA ALA A 20 16.33 -1.50 2.20
C ALA A 20 17.13 -2.81 2.19
N ALA A 21 16.52 -3.93 2.58
CA ALA A 21 17.16 -5.24 2.57
C ALA A 21 17.59 -5.70 1.16
N ALA A 22 16.93 -5.21 0.11
CA ALA A 22 17.27 -5.52 -1.26
C ALA A 22 18.35 -4.62 -1.86
N GLN A 23 18.72 -3.51 -1.21
CA GLN A 23 19.85 -2.68 -1.66
C GLN A 23 21.17 -3.45 -1.64
N ASP A 24 21.30 -4.41 -0.73
CA ASP A 24 22.47 -5.30 -0.62
C ASP A 24 22.45 -6.46 -1.64
N SER A 25 21.36 -6.61 -2.40
CA SER A 25 21.16 -7.73 -3.32
C SER A 25 21.04 -7.25 -4.78
N PRO A 26 21.70 -7.92 -5.75
CA PRO A 26 21.75 -7.45 -7.14
C PRO A 26 20.45 -7.63 -7.95
N SER A 27 19.32 -8.01 -7.34
CA SER A 27 18.08 -8.30 -8.06
C SER A 27 16.88 -7.47 -7.56
N PRO A 28 16.00 -6.98 -8.45
CA PRO A 28 14.82 -6.18 -8.13
C PRO A 28 13.65 -7.04 -7.59
N GLY A 29 13.95 -8.01 -6.72
CA GLY A 29 12.99 -8.98 -6.20
C GLY A 29 12.15 -8.49 -5.01
N TRP A 30 12.47 -7.32 -4.46
CA TRP A 30 11.82 -6.81 -3.24
C TRP A 30 10.31 -6.61 -3.41
N GLU A 31 9.87 -6.21 -4.60
CA GLU A 31 8.44 -6.01 -4.88
C GLU A 31 7.65 -7.31 -4.75
N LYS A 32 8.23 -8.41 -5.28
CA LYS A 32 7.63 -9.74 -5.15
C LYS A 32 7.58 -10.16 -3.68
N ALA A 33 8.65 -9.93 -2.94
CA ALA A 33 8.71 -10.23 -1.50
C ALA A 33 7.65 -9.44 -0.69
N VAL A 34 7.41 -8.17 -1.03
CA VAL A 34 6.34 -7.36 -0.43
C VAL A 34 4.98 -7.97 -0.73
N VAL A 35 4.71 -8.29 -2.00
CA VAL A 35 3.42 -8.88 -2.41
C VAL A 35 3.20 -10.23 -1.74
N GLU A 36 4.23 -11.09 -1.67
CA GLU A 36 4.18 -12.38 -0.99
C GLU A 36 3.93 -12.20 0.51
N PHE A 37 4.62 -11.27 1.17
CA PHE A 37 4.38 -10.97 2.58
C PHE A 37 2.91 -10.64 2.85
N PHE A 38 2.33 -9.68 2.12
CA PHE A 38 0.92 -9.32 2.34
C PHE A 38 -0.03 -10.45 1.95
N LYS A 39 0.28 -11.22 0.90
CA LYS A 39 -0.51 -12.41 0.55
C LYS A 39 -0.53 -13.44 1.68
N GLU A 40 0.62 -13.73 2.29
CA GLU A 40 0.71 -14.67 3.42
C GLU A 40 -0.06 -14.15 4.65
N GLN A 41 0.10 -12.86 5.01
CA GLN A 41 -0.64 -12.27 6.13
C GLN A 41 -2.16 -12.30 5.90
N LEU A 42 -2.60 -12.03 4.67
CA LEU A 42 -4.01 -12.04 4.30
C LEU A 42 -4.60 -13.44 4.08
N LYS A 43 -3.84 -14.54 4.19
CA LYS A 43 -4.43 -15.89 4.16
C LYS A 43 -5.31 -16.16 5.38
N GLU A 44 -4.97 -15.54 6.52
CA GLU A 44 -5.74 -15.73 7.75
C GLU A 44 -7.04 -14.91 7.70
N LYS A 45 -8.20 -15.57 7.90
CA LYS A 45 -9.50 -14.88 7.87
C LYS A 45 -9.64 -13.80 8.94
N SER A 46 -9.00 -14.00 10.10
CA SER A 46 -8.93 -13.00 11.18
C SER A 46 -8.17 -11.75 10.74
N ALA A 47 -7.08 -11.89 9.99
CA ALA A 47 -6.31 -10.77 9.47
C ALA A 47 -7.10 -9.99 8.41
N GLN A 48 -7.85 -10.70 7.54
CA GLN A 48 -8.72 -10.05 6.54
C GLN A 48 -9.84 -9.20 7.16
N SER A 49 -10.38 -9.62 8.31
CA SER A 49 -11.42 -8.86 9.01
C SER A 49 -10.89 -7.64 9.75
N LEU A 50 -9.60 -7.63 10.11
CA LEU A 50 -8.94 -6.47 10.71
C LEU A 50 -8.65 -5.35 9.69
N VAL A 51 -8.50 -5.68 8.40
CA VAL A 51 -8.26 -4.67 7.35
C VAL A 51 -9.55 -3.89 7.07
N PRO A 52 -9.58 -2.57 7.31
CA PRO A 52 -10.77 -1.76 7.10
C PRO A 52 -11.14 -1.64 5.62
N SER A 53 -12.44 -1.57 5.37
CA SER A 53 -13.02 -1.47 4.02
C SER A 53 -13.41 -0.02 3.72
N LEU A 54 -12.96 0.53 2.59
CA LEU A 54 -13.38 1.85 2.10
C LEU A 54 -14.87 1.89 1.74
N ASN A 55 -15.51 0.73 1.53
CA ASN A 55 -16.94 0.65 1.26
C ASN A 55 -17.80 0.89 2.50
N ASP A 56 -17.28 0.57 3.68
CA ASP A 56 -18.05 0.52 4.93
C ASP A 56 -17.62 1.62 5.91
N VAL A 57 -16.35 2.06 5.85
CA VAL A 57 -15.76 3.02 6.79
C VAL A 57 -15.55 4.37 6.10
N PRO A 58 -16.14 5.46 6.63
CA PRO A 58 -15.86 6.82 6.14
C PRO A 58 -14.38 7.18 6.23
N LEU A 59 -13.88 7.90 5.23
CA LEU A 59 -12.45 8.22 5.08
C LEU A 59 -11.82 8.90 6.31
N HIS A 60 -12.58 9.76 7.00
CA HIS A 60 -12.06 10.50 8.16
C HIS A 60 -11.84 9.64 9.42
N TYR A 61 -12.35 8.40 9.45
CA TYR A 61 -12.04 7.44 10.52
C TYR A 61 -10.82 6.58 10.20
N LEU A 62 -10.32 6.62 8.97
CA LEU A 62 -9.19 5.82 8.54
C LEU A 62 -7.89 6.56 8.84
N LYS A 63 -6.94 5.81 9.40
CA LYS A 63 -5.59 6.32 9.61
C LYS A 63 -4.91 6.55 8.26
N PRO A 64 -4.28 7.71 8.02
CA PRO A 64 -3.46 7.89 6.82
C PRO A 64 -2.37 6.82 6.72
N ASN A 65 -2.01 6.44 5.48
CA ASN A 65 -0.97 5.46 5.17
C ASN A 65 -1.22 4.05 5.76
N SER A 66 -2.45 3.69 6.14
CA SER A 66 -2.81 2.33 6.55
C SER A 66 -3.24 1.46 5.38
N LEU A 67 -3.19 0.13 5.57
CA LEU A 67 -3.71 -0.82 4.61
C LEU A 67 -5.24 -0.82 4.66
N VAL A 68 -5.88 -0.78 3.48
CA VAL A 68 -7.33 -0.82 3.33
C VAL A 68 -7.71 -1.84 2.25
N LYS A 69 -8.95 -2.32 2.30
CA LYS A 69 -9.58 -3.05 1.20
C LYS A 69 -10.62 -2.16 0.52
N PHE A 70 -10.74 -2.28 -0.79
CA PHE A 70 -11.74 -1.55 -1.54
C PHE A 70 -12.32 -2.42 -2.63
N ARG A 71 -13.64 -2.54 -2.64
CA ARG A 71 -14.40 -3.25 -3.65
C ARG A 71 -15.09 -2.22 -4.53
N CYS A 72 -14.74 -2.19 -5.81
CA CYS A 72 -15.15 -1.13 -6.70
C CYS A 72 -15.33 -1.64 -8.13
N PHE A 73 -15.99 -0.82 -8.94
CA PHE A 73 -16.01 -0.95 -10.39
C PHE A 73 -14.92 -0.04 -10.98
N ILE A 74 -14.04 -0.60 -11.81
CA ILE A 74 -13.04 0.18 -12.55
C ILE A 74 -13.76 0.79 -13.75
N GLN A 75 -13.93 2.10 -13.74
CA GLN A 75 -14.66 2.82 -14.79
C GLN A 75 -13.71 3.31 -15.89
N ASP A 76 -12.48 3.69 -15.54
CA ASP A 76 -11.52 4.22 -16.50
C ASP A 76 -10.07 3.88 -16.11
N MET A 77 -9.20 3.90 -17.11
CA MET A 77 -7.75 3.81 -16.99
C MET A 77 -7.17 5.10 -17.56
N PHE A 78 -6.49 5.88 -16.74
CA PHE A 78 -5.78 7.06 -17.23
C PHE A 78 -4.40 6.69 -17.77
N ASP A 79 -3.75 7.65 -18.42
CA ASP A 79 -2.36 7.50 -18.83
C ASP A 79 -1.46 7.20 -17.60
N PRO A 80 -0.40 6.37 -17.78
CA PRO A 80 0.55 6.10 -16.72
C PRO A 80 1.14 7.38 -16.14
N GLU A 81 1.25 7.44 -14.82
CA GLU A 81 1.85 8.56 -14.11
C GLU A 81 3.31 8.24 -13.80
N PHE A 82 4.21 9.17 -14.13
CA PHE A 82 5.62 9.07 -13.73
C PHE A 82 5.80 9.52 -12.28
N TYR A 83 6.56 8.73 -11.52
CA TYR A 83 6.92 9.04 -10.15
C TYR A 83 8.37 8.61 -9.88
N MET A 84 8.93 9.07 -8.76
CA MET A 84 10.24 8.62 -8.31
C MET A 84 10.11 7.26 -7.61
N GLY A 85 10.46 6.17 -8.29
CA GLY A 85 10.42 4.81 -7.74
C GLY A 85 11.38 4.63 -6.56
N ALA A 86 12.58 5.17 -6.68
CA ALA A 86 13.54 5.32 -5.60
C ALA A 86 14.15 6.73 -5.68
N TYR A 87 14.38 7.35 -4.53
CA TYR A 87 14.97 8.69 -4.47
C TYR A 87 15.90 8.85 -3.28
N GLU A 88 16.93 9.67 -3.45
CA GLU A 88 17.86 9.99 -2.39
C GLU A 88 17.30 11.15 -1.54
N ALA A 89 16.92 10.82 -0.31
CA ALA A 89 16.44 11.78 0.67
C ALA A 89 17.62 12.37 1.44
N VAL A 90 17.60 13.68 1.65
CA VAL A 90 18.54 14.40 2.50
C VAL A 90 17.81 14.75 3.80
N ASP A 91 18.30 14.21 4.91
CA ASP A 91 17.80 14.60 6.21
C ASP A 91 18.31 16.01 6.57
N GLY A 92 17.39 16.93 6.84
CA GLY A 92 17.73 18.31 7.18
C GLY A 92 18.45 18.46 8.52
N ALA A 93 18.32 17.47 9.43
CA ALA A 93 18.97 17.50 10.73
C ALA A 93 20.39 16.91 10.71
N THR A 94 20.58 15.79 10.00
CA THR A 94 21.87 15.06 9.98
C THR A 94 22.70 15.27 8.72
N HIS A 95 22.14 15.93 7.70
CA HIS A 95 22.72 16.03 6.34
C HIS A 95 23.11 14.67 5.73
N SER A 96 22.59 13.57 6.30
CA SER A 96 22.82 12.23 5.77
C SER A 96 21.94 12.00 4.55
N LYS A 97 22.50 11.29 3.56
CA LYS A 97 21.79 10.90 2.36
C LYS A 97 21.34 9.45 2.50
N MET A 98 20.06 9.19 2.27
CA MET A 98 19.47 7.86 2.38
C MET A 98 18.55 7.58 1.20
N LEU A 99 18.71 6.42 0.57
CA LEU A 99 17.84 5.98 -0.51
C LEU A 99 16.50 5.50 0.06
N ARG A 100 15.39 6.07 -0.42
CA ARG A 100 14.02 5.78 0.02
C ARG A 100 13.18 5.24 -1.12
N CYS A 101 12.17 4.45 -0.77
CA CYS A 101 11.18 3.96 -1.73
C CYS A 101 10.08 5.02 -1.95
N GLY A 102 9.80 5.39 -3.20
CA GLY A 102 8.65 6.23 -3.53
C GLY A 102 7.41 5.45 -3.93
N LYS A 103 7.48 4.13 -4.00
CA LYS A 103 6.31 3.30 -4.32
C LYS A 103 5.27 3.37 -3.20
N TYR A 104 4.00 3.51 -3.58
CA TYR A 104 2.85 3.70 -2.67
C TYR A 104 2.88 5.01 -1.85
N ARG A 105 3.72 5.98 -2.23
CA ARG A 105 3.74 7.32 -1.65
C ARG A 105 3.35 8.34 -2.70
N ASP A 106 2.68 9.39 -2.25
CA ASP A 106 2.28 10.52 -3.10
C ASP A 106 3.12 11.76 -2.82
N VAL A 107 3.55 11.95 -1.57
CA VAL A 107 4.38 13.07 -1.13
C VAL A 107 5.63 12.54 -0.43
N THR A 108 6.78 13.18 -0.68
CA THR A 108 8.03 12.90 0.02
C THR A 108 8.05 13.60 1.37
N GLU A 109 8.33 12.86 2.45
CA GLU A 109 8.36 13.41 3.82
C GLU A 109 9.65 14.22 4.12
N CYS A 110 10.70 14.01 3.32
CA CYS A 110 12.01 14.65 3.48
C CYS A 110 12.42 15.41 2.20
N GLY A 111 13.42 16.28 2.32
CA GLY A 111 14.02 16.93 1.15
C GLY A 111 14.63 15.90 0.20
N VAL A 112 14.41 16.06 -1.11
CA VAL A 112 14.90 15.15 -2.15
C VAL A 112 16.10 15.77 -2.88
N ASP A 113 17.17 15.01 -3.05
CA ASP A 113 18.28 15.38 -3.95
C ASP A 113 17.92 15.01 -5.40
N PHE A 114 17.28 15.93 -6.12
CA PHE A 114 16.86 15.72 -7.50
C PHE A 114 18.01 15.44 -8.48
N ASN A 115 19.25 15.79 -8.13
CA ASN A 115 20.42 15.59 -8.98
C ASN A 115 21.14 14.26 -8.68
N SER A 116 20.63 13.43 -7.77
CA SER A 116 21.25 12.15 -7.47
C SER A 116 21.15 11.17 -8.65
N LYS A 117 22.26 10.49 -8.93
CA LYS A 117 22.34 9.39 -9.91
C LYS A 117 21.61 8.13 -9.45
N ASN A 118 21.30 8.03 -8.16
CA ASN A 118 20.59 6.89 -7.58
C ASN A 118 19.06 7.03 -7.68
N ASN A 119 18.57 8.18 -8.16
CA ASN A 119 17.14 8.37 -8.39
C ASN A 119 16.68 7.48 -9.55
N VAL A 120 15.61 6.73 -9.32
CA VAL A 120 14.99 5.85 -10.31
C VAL A 120 13.62 6.38 -10.65
N THR A 121 13.40 6.70 -11.92
CA THR A 121 12.04 7.03 -12.41
C THR A 121 11.29 5.73 -12.66
N ALA A 122 10.03 5.70 -12.23
CA ALA A 122 9.12 4.59 -12.44
C ALA A 122 7.77 5.12 -12.91
N GLU A 123 6.94 4.23 -13.48
CA GLU A 123 5.59 4.55 -13.91
C GLU A 123 4.58 3.75 -13.08
N ARG A 124 3.42 4.34 -12.79
CA ARG A 124 2.29 3.68 -12.14
C ARG A 124 1.04 3.81 -12.99
N GLN A 125 0.33 2.70 -13.17
CA GLN A 125 -1.00 2.71 -13.76
C GLN A 125 -2.00 3.19 -12.71
N THR A 126 -2.78 4.22 -13.05
CA THR A 126 -3.86 4.72 -12.21
C THR A 126 -5.20 4.18 -12.71
N PHE A 127 -6.10 3.87 -11.77
CA PHE A 127 -7.42 3.34 -12.06
C PHE A 127 -8.47 4.24 -11.40
N TYR A 128 -9.51 4.62 -12.16
CA TYR A 128 -10.65 5.33 -11.61
C TYR A 128 -11.67 4.33 -11.09
N CYS A 129 -11.72 4.21 -9.77
CA CYS A 129 -12.54 3.25 -9.06
C CYS A 129 -13.80 3.92 -8.48
N VAL A 130 -14.98 3.42 -8.87
CA VAL A 130 -16.27 3.92 -8.38
C VAL A 130 -17.04 2.84 -7.61
N PRO A 131 -18.01 3.21 -6.75
CA PRO A 131 -18.93 2.24 -6.18
C PRO A 131 -19.64 1.43 -7.28
N ILE A 132 -19.88 0.15 -7.03
CA ILE A 132 -20.46 -0.77 -8.03
C ILE A 132 -21.85 -0.24 -8.46
N PRO A 133 -22.03 0.10 -9.75
CA PRO A 133 -23.31 0.59 -10.24
C PRO A 133 -24.39 -0.49 -10.15
N GLY A 134 -25.61 -0.12 -9.75
CA GLY A 134 -26.74 -1.06 -9.66
C GLY A 134 -26.54 -2.18 -8.64
N GLU A 135 -25.67 -1.99 -7.66
CA GLU A 135 -25.42 -3.02 -6.66
C GLU A 135 -26.63 -3.27 -5.75
N ASN A 136 -27.12 -4.50 -5.76
CA ASN A 136 -28.20 -4.95 -4.89
C ASN A 136 -27.79 -4.93 -3.41
N SER A 137 -28.74 -4.59 -2.53
CA SER A 137 -28.51 -4.51 -1.09
C SER A 137 -27.97 -5.80 -0.48
N TRP A 138 -28.53 -6.97 -0.86
CA TRP A 138 -28.09 -8.27 -0.35
C TRP A 138 -26.62 -8.59 -0.68
N VAL A 139 -26.06 -8.03 -1.76
CA VAL A 139 -24.63 -8.19 -2.10
C VAL A 139 -23.76 -7.37 -1.14
N LYS A 140 -24.23 -6.17 -0.77
CA LYS A 140 -23.55 -5.32 0.21
C LYS A 140 -23.53 -6.01 1.56
N ASP A 141 -24.67 -6.53 2.00
CA ASP A 141 -24.80 -7.24 3.28
C ASP A 141 -23.83 -8.43 3.36
N ILE A 142 -23.81 -9.30 2.35
CA ILE A 142 -22.86 -10.43 2.28
C ILE A 142 -21.40 -9.96 2.27
N SER A 143 -21.10 -8.87 1.56
CA SER A 143 -19.74 -8.33 1.48
C SER A 143 -19.27 -7.78 2.82
N THR A 144 -20.15 -7.07 3.54
CA THR A 144 -19.90 -6.53 4.88
C THR A 144 -19.82 -7.65 5.93
N GLU A 145 -20.64 -8.70 5.82
CA GLU A 145 -20.58 -9.90 6.67
C GLU A 145 -19.26 -10.65 6.50
N ASN A 146 -18.86 -10.89 5.25
CA ASN A 146 -17.56 -11.50 4.92
C ASN A 146 -16.39 -10.62 5.38
N ALA A 147 -16.53 -9.30 5.28
CA ALA A 147 -15.54 -8.36 5.78
C ALA A 147 -15.45 -8.35 7.32
N SER A 148 -16.53 -8.69 8.02
CA SER A 148 -16.63 -8.71 9.49
C SER A 148 -16.38 -10.10 10.11
N GLY A 149 -16.20 -11.13 9.29
CA GLY A 149 -16.01 -12.52 9.76
C GLY A 149 -17.26 -13.14 10.42
N ARG A 150 -18.45 -12.55 10.26
CA ARG A 150 -19.70 -13.08 10.80
C ARG A 150 -20.37 -13.95 9.74
N LEU A 151 -20.09 -15.25 9.78
CA LEU A 151 -20.92 -16.24 9.09
C LEU A 151 -22.08 -16.59 10.01
N ASN A 152 -23.30 -16.18 9.64
CA ASN A 152 -24.52 -16.71 10.25
C ASN A 152 -24.72 -18.15 9.72
N VAL A 153 -24.55 -19.13 10.60
CA VAL A 153 -25.07 -20.51 10.42
C VAL A 153 -26.34 -20.64 11.24
#